data_AF-A0A542YF31-F1
#
_entry.id   AF-A0A542YF31-F1
#
_cell.length_a   1.000
_cell.length_b   1.000
_cell.length_c   1.000
_cell.angle_alpha   90.00
_cell.angle_beta   90.00
_cell.angle_gamma   90.00
#
_symmetry.space_group_name_H-M   'P 1'
#
loop_
_entity.id
_entity.type
_entity.pdbx_description
1 polymer ?
#
loop_
_entity_poly.entity_id
_entity_poly.type
_entity_poly.pdbx_seq_one_letter_code
_entity_poly.pdbx_strand_id
1 'polypeptide(L)' 'MRDARRQLSTARMLLAQFIVQIDEFEALNREQRRTPRGRDLANRIDALRTGHATWTKNVTDLEAQIASQSEMETP' A
#
# COMPACT_ATOMS: atom_id res chain seq x y z
N MET A 1 8.23 22.87 -0.71
CA MET A 1 8.06 21.43 -1.02
C MET A 1 7.21 20.81 0.08
N ARG A 2 6.12 20.10 -0.25
CA ARG A 2 5.43 19.27 0.74
C ARG A 2 6.43 18.19 1.21
N ASP A 3 6.74 18.18 2.50
CA ASP A 3 7.76 17.34 3.15
C ASP A 3 7.67 15.85 2.71
N ALA A 4 8.65 15.36 1.97
CA ALA A 4 8.68 14.00 1.42
C ALA A 4 8.59 12.94 2.53
N ARG A 5 9.13 13.23 3.73
CA ARG A 5 9.04 12.32 4.89
C ARG A 5 7.59 12.18 5.38
N ARG A 6 6.82 13.28 5.39
CA ARG A 6 5.38 13.24 5.73
C ARG A 6 4.59 12.46 4.69
N GLN A 7 4.90 12.64 3.41
CA GLN A 7 4.26 11.88 2.33
C GLN A 7 4.58 10.39 2.44
N LEU A 8 5.82 10.03 2.77
CA LEU A 8 6.24 8.64 2.96
C LEU A 8 5.48 7.96 4.11
N SER A 9 5.31 8.66 5.24
CA SER A 9 4.53 8.12 6.37
C SER A 9 3.09 7.77 5.96
N THR A 10 2.42 8.68 5.25
CA THR A 10 1.06 8.44 4.75
C THR A 10 1.04 7.31 3.72
N ALA A 11 2.02 7.27 2.82
CA ALA A 11 2.12 6.24 1.79
C ALA A 11 2.28 4.84 2.38
N ARG A 12 3.13 4.68 3.40
CA ARG A 12 3.32 3.41 4.13
C ARG A 12 2.06 2.97 4.87
N MET A 13 1.34 3.91 5.48
CA MET A 13 0.06 3.62 6.15
C MET A 13 -0.99 3.09 5.15
N LEU A 14 -1.11 3.73 3.98
CA LEU A 14 -2.03 3.28 2.94
C LEU A 14 -1.63 1.92 2.37
N LEU A 15 -0.33 1.69 2.14
CA LEU A 15 0.19 0.41 1.69
C LEU A 15 -0.16 -0.71 2.68
N ALA A 16 0.03 -0.48 3.98
CA ALA A 16 -0.33 -1.45 5.01
C ALA A 16 -1.83 -1.81 4.98
N GLN A 17 -2.71 -0.84 4.70
CA GLN A 17 -4.15 -1.09 4.60
C GLN A 17 -4.51 -1.98 3.40
N PHE A 18 -3.81 -1.85 2.26
CA PHE A 18 -3.99 -2.76 1.12
C PHE A 18 -3.53 -4.17 1.47
N ILE A 19 -2.36 -4.31 2.09
CA ILE A 19 -1.80 -5.61 2.50
C ILE A 19 -2.80 -6.36 3.38
N VAL A 20 -3.31 -5.71 4.44
CA VAL A 20 -4.26 -6.33 5.38
C VAL A 20 -5.53 -6.84 4.66
N GLN A 21 -6.08 -6.08 3.70
CA GLN A 21 -7.29 -6.50 3.00
C GLN A 21 -7.03 -7.61 1.97
N ILE A 22 -5.87 -7.59 1.32
CA ILE A 22 -5.45 -8.67 0.41
C ILE A 22 -5.23 -9.96 1.21
N ASP A 23 -4.47 -9.88 2.31
CA ASP A 23 -4.20 -11.02 3.20
C ASP A 23 -5.50 -11.59 3.78
N GLU A 24 -6.43 -10.72 4.20
CA GLU A 24 -7.75 -11.14 4.67
C GLU A 24 -8.47 -11.96 3.59
N PHE A 25 -8.51 -11.48 2.35
CA PHE A 25 -9.16 -12.18 1.25
C PHE A 25 -8.48 -13.50 0.90
N GLU A 26 -7.15 -13.53 0.89
CA GLU A 26 -6.36 -14.71 0.57
C GLU A 26 -6.50 -15.80 1.64
N ALA A 27 -6.68 -15.41 2.90
CA ALA A 27 -7.00 -16.32 4.00
C ALA A 27 -8.43 -16.88 3.97
N LEU A 28 -9.36 -16.30 3.20
CA LEU A 28 -10.75 -16.78 3.16
C LEU A 28 -10.89 -18.11 2.42
N ASN A 29 -11.55 -19.06 3.07
CA ASN A 29 -12.01 -20.29 2.45
C ASN A 29 -13.25 -20.08 1.56
N ARG A 30 -13.67 -21.13 0.85
CA ARG A 30 -14.80 -21.07 -0.12
C ARG A 30 -16.11 -20.60 0.50
N GLU A 31 -16.41 -20.97 1.74
CA GLU A 31 -17.66 -20.57 2.42
C GLU A 31 -17.58 -19.12 2.88
N GLN A 32 -16.45 -18.71 3.44
CA GLN A 32 -16.22 -17.34 3.89
C GLN A 32 -16.28 -16.35 2.73
N ARG A 33 -15.80 -16.72 1.53
CA ARG A 33 -15.93 -15.91 0.31
C ARG A 33 -17.37 -15.66 -0.12
N ARG A 34 -18.35 -16.44 0.36
CA ARG A 34 -19.78 -16.24 0.06
C ARG A 34 -20.48 -15.30 1.03
N THR A 35 -19.85 -14.94 2.15
CA THR A 35 -20.38 -13.96 3.11
C THR A 35 -20.40 -12.55 2.50
N PRO A 36 -21.16 -11.59 3.07
CA PRO A 36 -21.14 -10.20 2.59
C PRO A 36 -19.73 -9.60 2.54
N ARG A 37 -18.90 -9.83 3.57
CA ARG A 37 -17.50 -9.37 3.62
C ARG A 37 -16.64 -10.06 2.56
N GLY A 38 -16.76 -11.37 2.41
CA GLY A 38 -16.03 -12.12 1.39
C GLY A 38 -16.36 -11.69 -0.04
N ARG A 39 -17.64 -11.37 -0.32
CA ARG A 39 -18.08 -10.83 -1.61
C ARG A 39 -17.59 -9.41 -1.85
N ASP A 40 -17.60 -8.54 -0.83
CA ASP A 40 -17.04 -7.19 -0.92
C ASP A 40 -15.55 -7.24 -1.29
N LEU A 41 -14.77 -8.05 -0.58
CA LEU A 41 -13.36 -8.23 -0.87
C LEU A 41 -13.14 -8.85 -2.26
N ALA A 42 -13.92 -9.85 -2.65
CA ALA A 42 -13.84 -10.45 -3.99
C ALA A 42 -14.08 -9.41 -5.10
N ASN A 43 -15.06 -8.53 -4.92
CA ASN A 43 -15.40 -7.50 -5.91
C ASN A 43 -14.31 -6.42 -6.03
N ARG A 44 -13.49 -6.25 -5.00
CA ARG A 44 -12.49 -5.18 -4.92
C ARG A 44 -11.06 -5.70 -5.07
N ILE A 45 -10.83 -7.02 -5.09
CA ILE A 45 -9.49 -7.60 -4.99
C ILE A 45 -8.55 -7.12 -6.09
N ASP A 46 -9.03 -6.96 -7.32
CA ASP A 46 -8.21 -6.47 -8.43
C ASP A 46 -7.79 -5.02 -8.19
N ALA A 47 -8.73 -4.15 -7.78
CA ALA A 47 -8.44 -2.76 -7.43
C ALA A 47 -7.51 -2.66 -6.21
N LEU A 48 -7.64 -3.55 -5.22
CA LEU A 48 -6.75 -3.62 -4.06
C LEU A 48 -5.33 -3.99 -4.49
N ARG A 49 -5.16 -4.97 -5.38
CA ARG A 49 -3.86 -5.38 -5.91
C ARG A 49 -3.21 -4.30 -6.77
N THR A 50 -3.99 -3.63 -7.63
CA THR A 50 -3.50 -2.46 -8.37
C THR A 50 -3.07 -1.34 -7.42
N GLY A 51 -3.91 -1.02 -6.41
CA GLY A 51 -3.59 -0.04 -5.39
C GLY A 51 -2.29 -0.38 -4.64
N HIS A 52 -2.14 -1.62 -4.19
CA HIS A 52 -0.90 -2.12 -3.58
C HIS A 52 0.32 -1.86 -4.48
N ALA A 53 0.28 -2.29 -5.75
CA ALA A 53 1.40 -2.09 -6.67
C ALA A 53 1.75 -0.60 -6.87
N THR A 54 0.74 0.26 -7.04
CA THR A 54 0.93 1.71 -7.18
C THR A 54 1.56 2.33 -5.94
N TRP A 55 1.07 1.98 -4.75
CA TRP A 55 1.56 2.55 -3.50
C TRP A 55 2.93 2.00 -3.10
N THR A 56 3.24 0.75 -3.43
CA THR A 56 4.61 0.21 -3.31
C THR A 56 5.58 1.05 -4.12
N LYS A 57 5.28 1.30 -5.40
CA LYS A 57 6.11 2.17 -6.24
C LYS A 57 6.27 3.57 -5.65
N ASN A 58 5.17 4.19 -5.20
CA ASN A 58 5.22 5.51 -4.60
C ASN A 58 6.07 5.56 -3.31
N VAL A 59 6.01 4.52 -2.48
CA VAL A 59 6.87 4.39 -1.29
C VAL A 59 8.34 4.31 -1.70
N THR A 60 8.68 3.47 -2.68
CA THR A 60 10.06 3.35 -3.21
C THR A 60 10.56 4.68 -3.78
N ASP A 61 9.75 5.38 -4.56
CA ASP A 61 10.11 6.66 -5.16
C ASP A 61 10.36 7.74 -4.08
N LEU A 62 9.53 7.78 -3.03
CA LEU A 62 9.69 8.71 -1.91
C LEU A 62 10.93 8.39 -1.06
N GLU A 63 11.21 7.11 -0.83
CA GLU A 63 12.43 6.67 -0.13
C GLU A 63 13.68 7.08 -0.90
N ALA A 64 13.70 6.87 -2.22
CA ALA A 64 14.79 7.31 -3.09
C ALA A 64 14.98 8.83 -3.06
N GLN A 65 13.88 9.61 -3.12
CA GLN A 65 13.96 11.06 -3.02
C GLN A 65 14.57 11.52 -1.69
N ILE A 66 14.17 10.92 -0.57
CA ILE A 66 14.70 11.25 0.75
C ILE A 66 16.19 10.89 0.85
N ALA A 67 16.59 9.74 0.29
CA ALA A 67 17.99 9.33 0.26
C ALA A 67 18.85 10.34 -0.53
N SER A 68 18.43 10.71 -1.74
CA SER A 68 19.14 11.71 -2.55
C SER A 68 19.23 13.09 -1.89
N GLN A 69 18.18 13.51 -1.19
CA GLN A 69 18.20 14.76 -0.41
C GLN A 69 19.20 14.70 0.76
N SER A 70 19.31 13.55 1.41
CA SER A 70 20.21 13.36 2.56
C SER A 70 21.68 13.30 2.14
N GLU A 71 21.98 12.73 0.97
CA GLU A 71 23.35 12.68 0.41
C GLU A 71 23.86 14.08 -0.01
N MET A 72 22.98 14.96 -0.50
CA MET A 72 23.33 16.33 -0.88
C MET A 72 23.60 17.28 0.31
N GLU A 73 23.20 16.89 1.52
CA GLU A 73 23.38 17.71 2.75
C GLU A 73 24.69 17.39 3.49
N THR A 74 25.54 16.50 2.96
CA THR A 74 26.84 16.14 3.55
C THR A 74 27.99 16.78 2.75
N PRO A 75 28.74 17.76 3.29
CA PRO A 75 29.90 18.37 2.62
C PRO A 75 31.14 17.48 2.62
#